data_AF-F2Q5D3-F1
#
_entry.id   AF-F2Q5D3-F1
#
_cell.length_a   1.000
_cell.length_b   1.000
_cell.length_c   1.000
_cell.angle_alpha   90.00
_cell.angle_beta   90.00
_cell.angle_gamma   90.00
#
_symmetry.space_group_name_H-M   'P 1'
#
loop_
_entity.id
_entity.type
_entity.pdbx_description
1 polymer ?
#
loop_
_entity_poly.entity_id
_entity_poly.type
_entity_poly.pdbx_seq_one_letter_code
_entity_poly.pdbx_strand_id
1 'polypeptide(L)'
;MVKAGPIDTMGTYSEMRCRYDKSRTSLHTVDLQAVAGLTVKRVTELVLEKGRRNYRLAPSGVGCRFWVKTIVEDLDSAGFIDASSKDAVAQVYNDIQYNYTKDKASEFEPIDPSTFV
;
A
#
# COMPACT_ATOMS: atom_id res chain seq x y z
N MET A 1 -17.53 -8.82 13.23
CA MET A 1 -17.37 -8.29 11.85
C MET A 1 -17.39 -9.46 10.89
N VAL A 2 -18.25 -9.45 9.88
CA VAL A 2 -18.18 -10.41 8.77
C VAL A 2 -17.02 -9.93 7.87
N LYS A 3 -16.05 -10.81 7.58
CA LYS A 3 -14.98 -10.48 6.64
C LYS A 3 -15.56 -10.44 5.22
N ALA A 4 -15.17 -9.44 4.44
CA ALA A 4 -15.54 -9.38 3.03
C ALA A 4 -14.99 -10.60 2.28
N GLY A 5 -15.82 -11.21 1.45
CA GLY A 5 -15.48 -12.34 0.60
C GLY A 5 -14.88 -11.91 -0.75
N PRO A 6 -14.24 -12.85 -1.47
CA PRO A 6 -13.54 -12.56 -2.73
C PRO A 6 -14.42 -12.11 -3.90
N ILE A 7 -15.76 -12.24 -3.78
CA ILE A 7 -16.74 -11.77 -4.78
C ILE A 7 -17.46 -10.49 -4.35
N ASP A 8 -17.17 -9.98 -3.15
CA ASP A 8 -17.83 -8.77 -2.67
C ASP A 8 -17.30 -7.55 -3.43
N THR A 9 -18.21 -6.62 -3.76
CA THR A 9 -17.81 -5.31 -4.27
C THR A 9 -17.16 -4.55 -3.12
N MET A 10 -15.82 -4.45 -3.15
CA MET A 10 -15.01 -3.85 -2.08
C MET A 10 -15.10 -2.32 -1.97
N GLY A 11 -15.94 -1.70 -2.79
CA GLY A 11 -16.18 -0.26 -2.83
C GLY A 11 -16.16 0.29 -4.26
N THR A 12 -16.43 1.59 -4.38
CA THR A 12 -16.32 2.33 -5.63
C THR A 12 -15.04 3.16 -5.58
N TYR A 13 -14.16 3.00 -6.57
CA TYR A 13 -13.02 3.89 -6.72
C TYR A 13 -13.51 5.28 -7.12
N SER A 14 -13.14 6.30 -6.34
CA SER A 14 -13.43 7.70 -6.64
C SER A 14 -12.20 8.56 -6.37
N GLU A 15 -11.90 9.50 -7.27
CA GLU A 15 -10.82 10.46 -7.08
C GLU A 15 -11.32 11.67 -6.30
N MET A 16 -10.70 11.96 -5.15
CA MET A 16 -11.01 13.11 -4.32
C MET A 16 -9.73 13.77 -3.85
N ARG A 17 -9.71 15.11 -3.85
CA ARG A 17 -8.60 15.87 -3.29
C ARG A 17 -8.73 15.92 -1.77
N CYS A 18 -7.84 15.22 -1.08
CA CYS A 18 -7.70 15.29 0.37
C CYS A 18 -6.42 16.05 0.76
N ARG A 19 -6.41 16.67 1.94
CA ARG A 19 -5.16 17.10 2.57
C ARG A 19 -4.54 15.88 3.23
N TYR A 20 -3.28 15.60 2.92
CA TYR A 20 -2.52 14.56 3.62
C TYR A 20 -2.03 15.13 4.96
N ASP A 21 -2.11 14.31 6.00
CA ASP A 21 -1.51 14.57 7.31
C ASP A 21 -0.92 13.26 7.86
N LYS A 22 0.05 13.35 8.76
CA LYS A 22 0.62 12.17 9.43
C LYS A 22 -0.32 11.71 10.53
N SER A 23 -0.56 10.40 10.59
CA SER A 23 -1.35 9.82 11.69
C SER A 23 -0.64 10.03 13.03
N ARG A 24 -1.38 10.54 14.03
CA ARG A 24 -0.87 10.71 15.41
C ARG A 24 -0.89 9.43 16.23
N THR A 25 -1.45 8.36 15.68
CA THR A 25 -1.61 7.05 16.33
C THR A 25 -0.94 5.93 15.52
N SER A 26 -0.03 6.29 14.61
CA SER A 26 0.77 5.31 13.89
C SER A 26 1.59 4.47 14.88
N LEU A 27 1.46 3.15 14.80
CA LEU A 27 2.24 2.22 15.61
C LEU A 27 3.61 1.95 15.02
N HIS A 28 3.74 2.10 13.70
CA HIS A 28 4.98 1.96 12.95
C HIS A 28 4.90 2.78 11.67
N THR A 29 5.95 3.54 11.34
CA THR A 29 5.96 4.45 10.19
C THR A 29 7.16 4.19 9.31
N VAL A 30 6.91 4.13 8.01
CA VAL A 30 7.93 4.15 6.96
C VAL A 30 7.66 5.37 6.07
N ASP A 31 8.69 6.14 5.75
CA ASP A 31 8.61 7.38 4.98
C ASP A 31 9.49 7.26 3.72
N LEU A 32 8.84 6.98 2.59
CA LEU A 32 9.47 6.94 1.27
C LEU A 32 9.37 8.32 0.62
N GLN A 33 10.51 8.95 0.41
CA GLN A 33 10.54 10.28 -0.20
C GLN A 33 10.27 10.19 -1.70
N ALA A 34 9.37 11.03 -2.21
CA ALA A 34 9.12 11.15 -3.64
C ALA A 34 10.20 11.99 -4.33
N VAL A 35 10.52 11.65 -5.58
CA VAL A 35 11.41 12.48 -6.42
C VAL A 35 10.84 13.88 -6.64
N ALA A 36 11.73 14.86 -6.80
CA ALA A 36 11.34 16.24 -7.08
C ALA A 36 10.46 16.34 -8.34
N GLY A 37 9.36 17.09 -8.25
CA GLY A 37 8.44 17.32 -9.37
C GLY A 37 7.46 16.17 -9.66
N LEU A 38 7.47 15.08 -8.88
CA LEU A 38 6.42 14.07 -8.98
C LEU A 38 5.05 14.69 -8.65
N THR A 39 4.04 14.36 -9.46
CA THR A 39 2.67 14.83 -9.28
C THR A 39 1.73 13.69 -8.96
N VAL A 40 0.64 13.99 -8.24
CA VAL A 40 -0.45 13.02 -7.98
C VAL A 40 -0.99 12.47 -9.30
N LYS A 41 -1.10 13.29 -10.35
CA LYS A 41 -1.54 12.86 -11.68
C LYS A 41 -0.69 11.70 -12.21
N ARG A 42 0.65 11.81 -12.17
CA ARG A 42 1.55 10.75 -12.66
C ARG A 42 1.44 9.46 -11.86
N VAL A 43 1.23 9.58 -10.54
CA VAL A 43 1.00 8.42 -9.67
C VAL A 43 -0.33 7.74 -10.02
N THR A 44 -1.40 8.51 -10.20
CA THR A 44 -2.71 7.97 -10.58
C THR A 44 -2.68 7.33 -11.97
N GLU A 45 -2.02 7.95 -12.95
CA GLU A 45 -1.83 7.39 -14.29
C GLU A 45 -1.12 6.02 -14.22
N LEU A 46 -0.03 5.91 -13.46
CA LEU A 46 0.68 4.64 -13.25
C LEU A 46 -0.23 3.53 -12.68
N VAL A 47 -1.04 3.86 -11.66
CA VAL A 47 -1.99 2.94 -11.04
C VAL A 47 -3.03 2.45 -12.04
N LEU A 48 -3.53 3.34 -12.90
CA LEU A 48 -4.53 3.03 -13.92
C LEU A 48 -3.93 2.22 -15.07
N GLU A 49 -2.78 2.62 -15.60
CA GLU A 49 -2.06 1.94 -16.69
C GLU A 49 -1.69 0.50 -16.32
N LYS A 50 -1.29 0.27 -15.07
CA LYS A 50 -0.98 -1.07 -14.55
C LYS A 50 -2.21 -1.86 -14.07
N GLY A 51 -3.42 -1.33 -14.24
CA GLY A 51 -4.65 -2.02 -13.84
C GLY A 51 -4.81 -2.21 -12.33
N ARG A 52 -4.09 -1.45 -11.50
CA ARG A 52 -4.05 -1.64 -10.03
C ARG A 52 -5.36 -1.28 -9.32
N ARG A 53 -6.25 -0.58 -10.01
CA ARG A 53 -7.64 -0.35 -9.56
C ARG A 53 -8.50 -1.62 -9.56
N ASN A 54 -8.14 -2.64 -10.34
CA ASN A 54 -8.91 -3.87 -10.48
C ASN A 54 -8.51 -4.92 -9.42
N TYR A 55 -8.14 -4.45 -8.24
CA TYR A 55 -7.64 -5.31 -7.17
C TYR A 55 -8.77 -6.16 -6.56
N ARG A 56 -8.51 -7.45 -6.37
CA ARG A 56 -9.38 -8.41 -5.67
C ARG A 56 -8.65 -8.97 -4.47
N LEU A 57 -9.29 -8.91 -3.30
CA LEU A 57 -8.75 -9.48 -2.06
C LEU A 57 -8.52 -10.99 -2.19
N ALA A 58 -7.59 -11.50 -1.38
CA ALA A 58 -7.42 -12.93 -1.22
C ALA A 58 -8.70 -13.56 -0.60
N PRO A 59 -8.95 -14.87 -0.82
CA PRO A 59 -10.12 -15.56 -0.26
C PRO A 59 -10.24 -15.47 1.26
N SER A 60 -9.14 -15.23 1.96
CA SER A 60 -9.03 -15.00 3.40
C SER A 60 -9.68 -13.69 3.88
N GLY A 61 -10.07 -12.80 2.96
CA GLY A 61 -10.58 -11.46 3.24
C GLY A 61 -9.49 -10.48 3.69
N VAL A 62 -8.21 -10.87 3.58
CA VAL A 62 -7.04 -10.01 3.77
C VAL A 62 -6.35 -9.78 2.43
N GLY A 63 -5.56 -8.71 2.31
CA GLY A 63 -4.87 -8.43 1.05
C GLY A 63 -4.38 -6.99 0.87
N CYS A 64 -4.85 -6.05 1.70
CA CYS A 64 -4.37 -4.67 1.66
C CYS A 64 -2.82 -4.56 1.68
N ARG A 65 -2.13 -5.44 2.42
CA ARG A 65 -0.66 -5.51 2.45
C ARG A 65 -0.05 -5.92 1.10
N PHE A 66 -0.66 -6.88 0.39
CA PHE A 66 -0.21 -7.26 -0.96
C PHE A 66 -0.38 -6.10 -1.94
N TRP A 67 -1.53 -5.42 -1.89
CA TRP A 67 -1.75 -4.23 -2.71
C TRP A 67 -0.72 -3.14 -2.44
N VAL A 68 -0.48 -2.80 -1.16
CA VAL A 68 0.54 -1.82 -0.75
C VAL A 68 1.92 -2.21 -1.27
N LYS A 69 2.33 -3.47 -1.09
CA LYS A 69 3.60 -3.99 -1.62
C LYS A 69 3.71 -3.73 -3.12
N THR A 70 2.70 -4.13 -3.90
CA THR A 70 2.69 -3.98 -5.35
C THR A 70 2.76 -2.51 -5.78
N ILE A 71 2.04 -1.61 -5.11
CA ILE A 71 2.11 -0.18 -5.43
C ILE A 71 3.50 0.37 -5.17
N VAL A 72 4.14 0.00 -4.06
CA VAL A 72 5.51 0.44 -3.76
C VAL A 72 6.51 -0.09 -4.80
N GLU A 73 6.37 -1.35 -5.24
CA GLU A 73 7.16 -1.93 -6.33
C GLU A 73 7.01 -1.15 -7.64
N ASP A 74 5.78 -0.76 -7.96
CA ASP A 74 5.49 0.00 -9.18
C ASP A 74 6.09 1.42 -9.12
N LEU A 75 6.00 2.09 -7.97
CA LEU A 75 6.59 3.41 -7.75
C LEU A 75 8.12 3.37 -7.84
N ASP A 76 8.74 2.36 -7.24
CA ASP A 76 10.19 2.15 -7.31
C ASP A 76 10.64 1.89 -8.75
N SER A 77 9.96 0.97 -9.44
CA SER A 77 10.25 0.62 -10.83
C SER A 77 10.05 1.79 -11.80
N ALA A 78 9.13 2.72 -11.49
CA ALA A 78 8.91 3.93 -12.26
C ALA A 78 9.91 5.06 -11.94
N GLY A 79 10.82 4.85 -10.97
CA GLY A 79 11.77 5.86 -10.51
C GLY A 79 11.11 7.01 -9.75
N PHE A 80 10.00 6.76 -9.07
CA PHE A 80 9.24 7.79 -8.34
C PHE A 80 9.71 7.98 -6.90
N ILE A 81 10.55 7.07 -6.39
CA ILE A 81 11.14 7.14 -5.06
C ILE A 81 12.53 7.74 -5.16
N ASP A 82 12.78 8.76 -4.35
CA ASP A 82 14.05 9.45 -4.29
C ASP A 82 15.10 8.54 -3.63
N ALA A 83 16.28 8.44 -4.22
CA ALA A 83 17.37 7.62 -3.70
C ALA A 83 17.91 8.14 -2.35
N SER A 84 17.65 9.40 -2.01
CA SER A 84 17.96 9.99 -0.70
C SER A 84 16.89 9.72 0.37
N SER A 85 15.83 9.00 0.02
CA SER A 85 14.81 8.55 0.96
C SER A 85 15.45 7.87 2.17
N LYS A 86 15.03 8.28 3.37
CA LYS A 86 15.55 7.75 4.64
C LYS A 86 15.30 6.25 4.74
N ASP A 87 14.10 5.82 4.39
CA ASP A 87 13.71 4.43 4.42
C ASP A 87 13.80 3.82 3.01
N ALA A 88 14.12 2.53 2.95
CA ALA A 88 14.24 1.78 1.71
C ALA A 88 12.95 1.03 1.37
N VAL A 89 12.73 0.77 0.08
CA VAL A 89 11.61 -0.07 -0.39
C VAL A 89 11.61 -1.45 0.27
N ALA A 90 12.78 -2.07 0.44
CA ALA A 90 12.91 -3.35 1.14
C ALA A 90 12.44 -3.28 2.60
N GLN A 91 12.59 -2.12 3.26
CA GLN A 91 12.13 -1.92 4.63
C GLN A 91 10.60 -1.92 4.69
N VAL A 92 9.92 -1.31 3.71
CA VAL A 92 8.45 -1.40 3.61
C VAL A 92 8.01 -2.86 3.56
N TYR A 93 8.68 -3.71 2.78
CA TYR A 93 8.27 -5.12 2.66
C TYR A 93 8.47 -5.91 3.94
N ASN A 94 9.54 -5.62 4.67
CA ASN A 94 9.78 -6.25 5.96
C ASN A 94 8.71 -5.80 6.96
N ASP A 95 8.37 -4.52 6.98
CA ASP A 95 7.49 -3.94 7.99
C ASP A 95 6.02 -4.33 7.78
N ILE A 96 5.53 -4.35 6.53
CA ILE A 96 4.13 -4.72 6.27
C ILE A 96 3.83 -6.21 6.49
N GLN A 97 4.84 -7.04 6.74
CA GLN A 97 4.67 -8.45 7.14
C GLN A 97 4.40 -8.64 8.64
N TYR A 98 4.22 -7.54 9.39
CA TYR A 98 3.92 -7.60 10.81
C TYR A 98 2.57 -6.97 11.12
N ASN A 99 1.89 -7.56 12.10
CA ASN A 99 0.76 -6.98 12.78
C ASN A 99 1.25 -6.20 14.01
N TYR A 100 1.00 -4.89 14.02
CA TYR A 100 1.41 -4.02 15.12
C TYR A 100 0.22 -3.79 16.05
N THR A 101 0.41 -4.09 17.33
CA THR A 101 -0.56 -3.78 18.38
C THR A 101 0.11 -2.93 19.44
N LYS A 102 -0.56 -1.88 19.90
CA LYS A 102 -0.05 -1.01 20.96
C LYS A 102 0.29 -1.85 22.19
N ASP A 103 1.45 -1.58 22.78
CA ASP A 103 1.94 -2.22 24.01
C ASP A 103 2.14 -3.76 23.90
N LYS A 104 2.26 -4.30 22.68
CA LYS A 104 2.60 -5.70 22.41
C LYS A 104 3.76 -5.81 21.45
N ALA A 105 4.45 -6.96 21.48
CA ALA A 105 5.39 -7.31 20.43
C ALA A 105 4.66 -7.41 19.09
N SER A 106 5.33 -7.02 18.00
CA SER A 106 4.80 -7.22 16.66
C SER A 106 4.72 -8.71 16.36
N GLU A 107 3.62 -9.12 15.72
CA GLU A 107 3.38 -10.50 15.35
C GLU A 107 3.61 -10.66 13.85
N PHE A 108 4.47 -11.61 13.46
CA PHE A 108 4.70 -11.89 12.04
C PHE A 108 3.45 -12.50 11.42
N GLU A 109 2.98 -11.90 10.34
CA GLU A 109 1.81 -12.33 9.59
C GLU A 109 2.13 -12.13 8.09
N PRO A 110 2.52 -13.20 7.38
CA PRO A 110 3.02 -13.10 6.01
C PRO A 110 1.98 -12.50 5.08
N ILE A 111 2.45 -11.82 4.03
CA ILE A 111 1.57 -11.22 3.02
C ILE A 111 0.87 -12.35 2.25
N ASP A 112 -0.46 -12.37 2.30
CA ASP A 112 -1.29 -13.27 1.50
C ASP A 112 -1.43 -12.72 0.06
N PRO A 113 -0.93 -13.45 -0.96
CA PRO A 113 -1.03 -13.00 -2.35
C PRO A 113 -2.48 -12.80 -2.81
N SER A 114 -2.69 -11.76 -3.59
CA SER A 114 -4.00 -11.38 -4.14
C SER A 114 -3.89 -11.11 -5.63
N THR A 115 -5.01 -10.81 -6.31
CA THR A 115 -5.03 -10.69 -7.78
C THR A 115 -5.47 -9.30 -8.24
N PHE A 116 -5.02 -8.93 -9.44
CA PHE A 116 -5.50 -7.78 -10.19
C PHE A 116 -6.13 -8.32 -11.48
N VAL A 117 -7.39 -7.98 -11.77
CA VAL A 117 -8.16 -8.55 -12.90
C VAL A 117 -8.39 -7.61 -14.07
#